data_AF-A0A423X7S9-F1
#
_entry.id   AF-A0A423X7S9-F1
#
_cell.length_a   1.000
_cell.length_b   1.000
_cell.length_c   1.000
_cell.angle_alpha   90.00
_cell.angle_beta   90.00
_cell.angle_gamma   90.00
#
_symmetry.space_group_name_H-M   'P 1'
#
loop_
_entity.id
_entity.type
_entity.pdbx_description
1 polymer ?
#
loop_
_entity_poly.entity_id
_entity_poly.type
_entity_poly.pdbx_seq_one_letter_code
_entity_poly.pdbx_strand_id
1 'polypeptide(L)'
;MSTERSNSNTPLGGNNNNNKNNNTSQRHSILTPRQSEPSIKPISVIPRILPHERVFPIQIGTELFKLSGASLSSDAPSYFSQYFLCQIHKAEAAGQDPATATKTLYIDRDPSTFKDICLHLQGYHVRPRDGTHFVRLFADAQFYSLPRLASQLHDESIFMSIGHREFQIPREAFSDPGNSPNFFSLGFAIFFSDPSGDVFPGLERDQLIRPPSILPPSVSSRSADTFAELLHLLRGYPVDIRSEAHRQALLQDCRYFHLKGLEQRLVPHSISFNQVRRRDEIVLRLQDVLKSGVSVLPERVDVAAREGDNFAGWVNYARPFVDGHPAELVLEVGGECIRLHFNKDGGVGGSGVGGGGGGNGGCLTRLEFMKDGRTRVTKLFEVIASKLNLPPTTQPLGLLMASGGAASQPATPGNTPLSEDLVKCVLGADTAVTLDGRRYTGHLPSDTGDDNDNDDDEKPMQNGKVPAPSGADPGGGPPTNLTANLSLDPPSRKRRRMVDGGFVGVGGGGLPDRGYWLVRTGQWRLKIQGAKNGKGGVECVLVAVKIDALSGEHARNEARGFLSS
;
A
#
# COMPACT_ATOMS: atom_id res chain seq x y z
N MET A 1 42.54 28.23 50.33
CA MET A 1 43.40 28.49 49.15
C MET A 1 42.49 29.22 48.15
N SER A 2 42.40 30.56 48.14
CA SER A 2 43.45 31.59 48.26
C SER A 2 44.47 31.47 47.11
N THR A 3 44.80 32.49 46.32
CA THR A 3 44.32 33.89 46.22
C THR A 3 44.78 34.48 44.87
N GLU A 4 44.32 35.69 44.53
CA GLU A 4 44.68 36.53 43.37
C GLU A 4 46.19 36.78 43.11
N ARG A 5 46.46 37.47 41.97
CA ARG A 5 47.53 38.45 41.63
C ARG A 5 48.56 38.01 40.57
N SER A 6 49.16 38.87 39.73
CA SER A 6 48.90 40.26 39.24
C SER A 6 49.99 40.60 38.17
N ASN A 7 49.93 41.80 37.55
CA ASN A 7 51.00 42.51 36.80
C ASN A 7 51.26 42.07 35.32
N SER A 8 51.63 42.96 34.37
CA SER A 8 51.72 44.44 34.35
C SER A 8 51.99 45.04 32.95
N ASN A 9 51.42 46.22 32.65
CA ASN A 9 51.99 47.42 31.94
C ASN A 9 52.88 47.25 30.66
N THR A 10 52.44 47.62 29.43
CA THR A 10 52.52 48.96 28.72
C THR A 10 53.92 49.37 28.15
N PRO A 11 54.14 50.43 27.31
CA PRO A 11 53.26 51.33 26.48
C PRO A 11 53.82 51.66 25.04
N LEU A 12 53.27 52.72 24.39
CA LEU A 12 53.79 53.57 23.26
C LEU A 12 53.54 53.01 21.83
N GLY A 13 53.24 53.77 20.75
CA GLY A 13 52.99 55.22 20.48
C GLY A 13 53.26 55.51 18.97
N GLY A 14 52.72 56.50 18.23
CA GLY A 14 51.75 57.60 18.43
C GLY A 14 51.63 58.46 17.14
N ASN A 15 50.94 59.64 17.16
CA ASN A 15 50.84 60.69 16.11
C ASN A 15 50.08 60.38 14.77
N ASN A 16 49.48 61.33 14.02
CA ASN A 16 48.82 62.62 14.34
C ASN A 16 48.11 63.20 13.06
N ASN A 17 46.87 63.73 13.16
CA ASN A 17 46.21 64.72 12.25
C ASN A 17 46.13 64.44 10.71
N ASN A 18 45.21 64.97 9.88
CA ASN A 18 44.23 66.05 10.04
C ASN A 18 43.09 66.01 8.97
N ASN A 19 42.05 66.82 9.21
CA ASN A 19 41.16 67.49 8.24
C ASN A 19 39.83 66.84 7.76
N LYS A 20 38.89 67.73 7.40
CA LYS A 20 37.43 67.57 7.26
C LYS A 20 36.97 67.33 5.81
N ASN A 21 35.83 66.65 5.62
CA ASN A 21 34.63 67.29 5.06
C ASN A 21 33.34 66.44 5.16
N ASN A 22 32.19 67.13 5.08
CA ASN A 22 30.84 66.59 5.31
C ASN A 22 30.30 65.78 4.12
N ASN A 23 29.49 64.74 4.38
CA ASN A 23 28.04 64.86 4.14
C ASN A 23 27.18 63.71 4.73
N THR A 24 26.16 64.14 5.50
CA THR A 24 24.78 63.64 5.64
C THR A 24 24.41 62.14 5.55
N SER A 25 23.63 61.75 6.59
CA SER A 25 22.51 60.78 6.58
C SER A 25 22.74 59.30 6.97
N GLN A 26 22.76 59.08 8.29
CA GLN A 26 21.95 58.09 9.05
C GLN A 26 21.96 56.62 8.53
N ARG A 27 22.80 55.72 9.07
CA ARG A 27 22.62 54.94 10.34
C ARG A 27 21.28 54.16 10.39
N HIS A 28 21.32 52.83 10.28
CA HIS A 28 21.39 51.85 11.40
C HIS A 28 20.18 51.95 12.37
N SER A 29 19.52 50.86 12.80
CA SER A 29 19.82 49.41 12.77
C SER A 29 18.58 48.61 13.15
N ILE A 30 18.41 47.38 12.65
CA ILE A 30 17.28 46.51 13.02
C ILE A 30 17.77 45.33 13.88
N LEU A 31 17.24 45.23 15.10
CA LEU A 31 17.35 44.07 15.98
C LEU A 31 15.94 43.53 16.28
N THR A 32 15.71 42.27 15.90
CA THR A 32 14.72 41.30 16.44
C THR A 32 13.32 41.81 16.87
N PRO A 33 12.23 41.40 16.19
CA PRO A 33 10.89 41.39 16.78
C PRO A 33 10.65 40.09 17.57
N ARG A 34 10.03 40.23 18.75
CA ARG A 34 9.50 39.14 19.57
C ARG A 34 7.98 39.31 19.65
N GLN A 35 7.27 38.18 19.77
CA GLN A 35 5.84 38.06 20.09
C GLN A 35 4.84 38.43 18.99
N SER A 36 3.99 37.45 18.69
CA SER A 36 2.88 37.49 17.76
C SER A 36 1.58 37.87 18.48
N GLU A 37 0.98 38.99 18.09
CA GLU A 37 -0.44 39.26 18.41
C GLU A 37 -1.35 38.52 17.40
N PRO A 38 -2.56 38.10 17.80
CA PRO A 38 -3.51 37.49 16.88
C PRO A 38 -4.04 38.53 15.90
N SER A 39 -3.93 38.27 14.60
CA SER A 39 -4.47 39.15 13.56
C SER A 39 -6.00 39.13 13.56
N ILE A 40 -6.60 40.12 14.22
CA ILE A 40 -8.03 40.42 14.10
C ILE A 40 -8.29 40.77 12.63
N LYS A 41 -8.96 39.85 11.91
CA LYS A 41 -9.40 40.10 10.53
C LYS A 41 -10.29 41.36 10.53
N PRO A 42 -10.06 42.33 9.64
CA PRO A 42 -10.84 43.57 9.66
C PRO A 42 -12.32 43.29 9.39
N ILE A 43 -13.18 44.01 10.12
CA ILE A 43 -14.63 43.98 9.94
C ILE A 43 -14.93 44.29 8.47
N SER A 44 -15.60 43.37 7.77
CA SER A 44 -15.91 43.54 6.34
C SER A 44 -16.92 44.67 6.16
N VAL A 45 -16.43 45.85 5.77
CA VAL A 45 -17.26 47.02 5.46
C VAL A 45 -18.18 46.66 4.30
N ILE A 46 -19.50 46.73 4.52
CA ILE A 46 -20.49 46.42 3.50
C ILE A 46 -20.35 47.42 2.34
N PRO A 47 -20.17 46.97 1.09
CA PRO A 47 -20.14 47.84 -0.09
C PRO A 47 -21.36 48.76 -0.16
N ARG A 48 -21.15 50.05 -0.49
CA ARG A 48 -22.24 51.01 -0.74
C ARG A 48 -22.68 50.97 -2.21
N ILE A 49 -23.16 49.82 -2.67
CA ILE A 49 -23.65 49.62 -4.05
C ILE A 49 -25.12 50.06 -4.13
N LEU A 50 -25.95 49.65 -3.17
CA LEU A 50 -27.31 50.16 -3.00
C LEU A 50 -27.39 51.05 -1.74
N PRO A 51 -28.29 52.05 -1.71
CA PRO A 51 -28.54 52.87 -0.51
C PRO A 51 -28.89 51.98 0.70
N HIS A 52 -28.03 52.00 1.74
CA HIS A 52 -28.05 51.00 2.81
C HIS A 52 -29.36 50.95 3.60
N GLU A 53 -29.93 52.11 3.92
CA GLU A 53 -31.16 52.27 4.71
C GLU A 53 -32.43 51.92 3.92
N ARG A 54 -32.34 51.85 2.59
CA ARG A 54 -33.50 51.68 1.73
C ARG A 54 -33.95 50.23 1.68
N VAL A 55 -35.26 50.00 1.73
CA VAL A 55 -35.87 48.68 1.58
C VAL A 55 -36.28 48.44 0.11
N PHE A 56 -35.97 47.25 -0.39
CA PHE A 56 -36.25 46.79 -1.75
C PHE A 56 -37.21 45.58 -1.73
N PRO A 57 -38.31 45.61 -2.51
CA PRO A 57 -39.27 44.52 -2.59
C PRO A 57 -38.86 43.46 -3.62
N ILE A 58 -38.81 42.19 -3.20
CA ILE A 58 -38.49 41.03 -4.03
C ILE A 58 -39.56 39.97 -3.79
N GLN A 59 -40.33 39.63 -4.81
CA GLN A 59 -41.29 38.53 -4.77
C GLN A 59 -40.66 37.25 -5.33
N ILE A 60 -40.60 36.21 -4.49
CA ILE A 60 -40.14 34.88 -4.84
C ILE A 60 -41.35 33.96 -4.83
N GLY A 61 -41.76 33.45 -5.99
CA GLY A 61 -42.97 32.65 -6.14
C GLY A 61 -44.20 33.33 -5.55
N THR A 62 -44.73 32.75 -4.47
CA THR A 62 -45.92 33.24 -3.74
C THR A 62 -45.63 34.21 -2.59
N GLU A 63 -44.38 34.40 -2.17
CA GLU A 63 -44.03 35.21 -1.00
C GLU A 63 -43.27 36.50 -1.36
N LEU A 64 -43.60 37.60 -0.67
CA LEU A 64 -42.94 38.91 -0.84
C LEU A 64 -41.92 39.15 0.29
N PHE A 65 -40.67 39.27 -0.10
CA PHE A 65 -39.54 39.59 0.76
C PHE A 65 -39.19 41.08 0.67
N LYS A 66 -38.73 41.64 1.79
CA LYS A 66 -38.32 43.04 1.91
C LYS A 66 -36.93 43.08 2.54
N LEU A 67 -35.92 43.40 1.74
CA LEU A 67 -34.51 43.42 2.18
C LEU A 67 -33.94 44.82 2.08
N SER A 68 -33.04 45.19 3.00
CA SER A 68 -32.36 46.48 2.95
C SER A 68 -31.26 46.49 1.89
N GLY A 69 -30.91 47.68 1.40
CA GLY A 69 -29.77 47.86 0.48
C GLY A 69 -28.45 47.42 1.11
N ALA A 70 -28.31 47.50 2.44
CA ALA A 70 -27.18 46.93 3.17
C ALA A 70 -27.16 45.40 3.07
N SER A 71 -28.29 44.72 3.27
CA SER A 71 -28.37 43.26 3.12
C SER A 71 -28.06 42.81 1.69
N LEU A 72 -28.66 43.47 0.69
CA LEU A 72 -28.44 43.14 -0.73
C LEU A 72 -27.02 43.46 -1.21
N SER A 73 -26.36 44.47 -0.62
CA SER A 73 -24.97 44.81 -0.94
C SER A 73 -23.95 43.98 -0.16
N SER A 74 -24.37 43.16 0.82
CA SER A 74 -23.46 42.38 1.66
C SER A 74 -22.68 41.34 0.85
N ASP A 75 -23.38 40.60 -0.03
CA ASP A 75 -22.83 39.59 -0.92
C ASP A 75 -22.98 40.01 -2.38
N ALA A 76 -22.31 41.11 -2.73
CA ALA A 76 -22.34 41.71 -4.06
C ALA A 76 -20.94 41.66 -4.71
N PRO A 77 -20.83 41.65 -6.06
CA PRO A 77 -21.90 41.83 -7.05
C PRO A 77 -22.81 40.61 -7.19
N SER A 78 -24.12 40.85 -7.08
CA SER A 78 -25.20 39.87 -7.20
C SER A 78 -26.30 40.34 -8.15
N TYR A 79 -27.14 39.41 -8.61
CA TYR A 79 -28.30 39.70 -9.47
C TYR A 79 -29.19 40.79 -8.87
N PHE A 80 -29.45 40.75 -7.56
CA PHE A 80 -30.22 41.76 -6.84
C PHE A 80 -29.57 43.14 -6.90
N SER A 81 -28.26 43.21 -6.59
CA SER A 81 -27.53 44.49 -6.58
C SER A 81 -27.52 45.15 -7.96
N GLN A 82 -27.32 44.37 -9.03
CA GLN A 82 -27.34 44.85 -10.40
C GLN A 82 -28.75 45.30 -10.84
N TYR A 83 -29.77 44.49 -10.56
CA TYR A 83 -31.15 44.80 -10.97
C TYR A 83 -31.66 46.12 -10.37
N PHE A 84 -31.47 46.33 -9.07
CA PHE A 84 -31.92 47.55 -8.40
C PHE A 84 -31.04 48.77 -8.75
N LEU A 85 -29.73 48.59 -8.93
CA LEU A 85 -28.84 49.67 -9.40
C LEU A 85 -29.26 50.16 -10.79
N CYS A 86 -29.57 49.24 -11.71
CA CYS A 86 -30.09 49.59 -13.04
C CYS A 86 -31.46 50.28 -12.99
N GLN A 87 -32.33 49.96 -12.03
CA GLN A 87 -33.58 50.69 -11.84
C GLN A 87 -33.35 52.12 -11.31
N ILE A 88 -32.44 52.29 -10.35
CA ILE A 88 -32.09 53.61 -9.80
C ILE A 88 -31.53 54.52 -10.89
N HIS A 89 -30.51 54.07 -11.65
CA HIS A 89 -29.95 54.86 -12.74
C HIS A 89 -30.98 55.21 -13.83
N LYS A 90 -31.93 54.31 -14.13
CA LYS A 90 -33.03 54.59 -15.08
C LYS A 90 -34.02 55.63 -14.55
N ALA A 91 -34.31 55.63 -13.25
CA ALA A 91 -35.16 56.63 -12.61
C ALA A 91 -34.50 58.02 -12.62
N GLU A 92 -33.22 58.08 -12.22
CA GLU A 92 -32.40 59.30 -12.25
C GLU A 92 -32.30 59.89 -13.65
N ALA A 93 -32.02 59.07 -14.67
CA ALA A 93 -31.99 59.49 -16.07
C ALA A 93 -33.37 59.96 -16.60
N ALA A 94 -34.47 59.50 -16.00
CA ALA A 94 -35.83 59.94 -16.31
C ALA A 94 -36.30 61.13 -15.46
N GLY A 95 -35.46 61.67 -14.56
CA GLY A 95 -35.82 62.74 -13.62
C GLY A 95 -36.88 62.33 -12.58
N GLN A 96 -37.08 61.03 -12.37
CA GLN A 96 -38.04 60.50 -11.40
C GLN A 96 -37.34 60.23 -10.07
N ASP A 97 -38.03 60.48 -8.96
CA ASP A 97 -37.56 60.09 -7.64
C ASP A 97 -37.34 58.56 -7.61
N PRO A 98 -36.09 58.08 -7.36
CA PRO A 98 -35.80 56.67 -7.30
C PRO A 98 -36.64 55.97 -6.22
N ALA A 99 -37.12 56.67 -5.18
CA ALA A 99 -38.02 56.12 -4.16
C ALA A 99 -39.30 55.53 -4.78
N THR A 100 -39.92 56.29 -5.69
CA THR A 100 -41.20 55.95 -6.32
C THR A 100 -41.03 55.04 -7.55
N ALA A 101 -39.92 55.14 -8.26
CA ALA A 101 -39.69 54.40 -9.50
C ALA A 101 -39.27 52.92 -9.33
N THR A 102 -38.88 52.50 -8.11
CA THR A 102 -38.37 51.13 -7.87
C THR A 102 -39.49 50.10 -7.82
N LYS A 103 -39.51 49.22 -8.83
CA LYS A 103 -40.49 48.15 -8.98
C LYS A 103 -40.06 46.88 -8.26
N THR A 104 -41.03 46.11 -7.77
CA THR A 104 -40.83 44.75 -7.24
C THR A 104 -40.14 43.86 -8.27
N LEU A 105 -39.08 43.19 -7.84
CA LEU A 105 -38.45 42.11 -8.61
C LEU A 105 -39.28 40.83 -8.45
N TYR A 106 -39.66 40.18 -9.55
CA TYR A 106 -40.40 38.92 -9.54
C TYR A 106 -39.51 37.78 -10.03
N ILE A 107 -39.43 36.69 -9.26
CA ILE A 107 -38.65 35.50 -9.57
C ILE A 107 -39.47 34.24 -9.27
N ASP A 108 -39.54 33.30 -10.21
CA ASP A 108 -40.22 32.02 -10.06
C ASP A 108 -39.26 30.96 -9.45
N ARG A 109 -39.13 31.00 -8.11
CA ARG A 109 -38.30 30.10 -7.29
C ARG A 109 -39.00 29.74 -5.97
N ASP A 110 -38.42 28.78 -5.24
CA ASP A 110 -38.95 28.31 -3.96
C ASP A 110 -38.73 29.35 -2.83
N PRO A 111 -39.81 29.83 -2.17
CA PRO A 111 -39.68 30.73 -1.02
C PRO A 111 -38.95 30.12 0.18
N SER A 112 -38.99 28.79 0.34
CA SER A 112 -38.39 28.14 1.52
C SER A 112 -36.87 28.21 1.50
N THR A 113 -36.25 27.96 0.34
CA THR A 113 -34.81 28.10 0.10
C THR A 113 -34.39 29.57 0.15
N PHE A 114 -35.23 30.49 -0.34
CA PHE A 114 -34.91 31.93 -0.30
C PHE A 114 -34.91 32.53 1.12
N LYS A 115 -35.63 31.95 2.08
CA LYS A 115 -35.56 32.37 3.50
C LYS A 115 -34.16 32.18 4.07
N ASP A 116 -33.50 31.07 3.75
CA ASP A 116 -32.12 30.83 4.14
C ASP A 116 -31.18 31.85 3.45
N ILE A 117 -31.39 32.17 2.17
CA ILE A 117 -30.63 33.21 1.46
C ILE A 117 -30.83 34.61 2.09
N CYS A 118 -32.04 34.93 2.56
CA CYS A 118 -32.29 36.17 3.31
C CYS A 118 -31.46 36.24 4.60
N LEU A 119 -31.36 35.12 5.34
CA LEU A 119 -30.54 35.04 6.55
C LEU A 119 -29.06 35.28 6.23
N HIS A 120 -28.53 34.67 5.16
CA HIS A 120 -27.16 34.93 4.68
C HIS A 120 -26.93 36.41 4.33
N LEU A 121 -27.83 37.02 3.57
CA LEU A 121 -27.74 38.43 3.19
C LEU A 121 -27.88 39.39 4.39
N GLN A 122 -28.50 38.94 5.49
CA GLN A 122 -28.54 39.65 6.77
C GLN A 122 -27.28 39.42 7.63
N GLY A 123 -26.38 38.52 7.22
CA GLY A 123 -25.11 38.22 7.90
C GLY A 123 -25.11 36.97 8.77
N TYR A 124 -26.18 36.16 8.77
CA TYR A 124 -26.24 34.89 9.51
C TYR A 124 -25.57 33.75 8.74
N HIS A 125 -24.91 32.85 9.46
CA HIS A 125 -24.32 31.65 8.87
C HIS A 125 -25.40 30.59 8.57
N VAL A 126 -25.70 30.37 7.29
CA VAL A 126 -26.60 29.32 6.82
C VAL A 126 -25.86 27.97 6.74
N ARG A 127 -26.50 26.88 7.21
CA ARG A 127 -26.00 25.52 7.04
C ARG A 127 -27.03 24.64 6.32
N PRO A 128 -26.64 23.82 5.33
CA PRO A 128 -27.54 22.87 4.68
C PRO A 128 -28.08 21.82 5.67
N ARG A 129 -29.27 21.30 5.39
CA ARG A 129 -30.02 20.38 6.27
C ARG A 129 -29.84 18.92 5.86
N ASP A 130 -29.92 18.68 4.56
CA ASP A 130 -29.72 17.41 3.88
C ASP A 130 -29.11 17.68 2.48
N GLY A 131 -28.85 16.63 1.70
CA GLY A 131 -28.29 16.77 0.35
C GLY A 131 -29.23 17.49 -0.62
N THR A 132 -30.54 17.32 -0.49
CA THR A 132 -31.54 17.95 -1.36
C THR A 132 -31.59 19.46 -1.13
N HIS A 133 -31.56 19.89 0.13
CA HIS A 133 -31.48 21.29 0.51
C HIS A 133 -30.14 21.90 0.09
N PHE A 134 -29.02 21.19 0.28
CA PHE A 134 -27.70 21.65 -0.20
C PHE A 134 -27.72 22.00 -1.68
N VAL A 135 -28.20 21.08 -2.53
CA VAL A 135 -28.23 21.27 -3.99
C VAL A 135 -29.14 22.43 -4.39
N ARG A 136 -30.33 22.56 -3.77
CA ARG A 136 -31.25 23.69 -4.04
C ARG A 136 -30.62 25.02 -3.66
N LEU A 137 -30.10 25.12 -2.44
CA LEU A 137 -29.48 26.34 -1.91
C LEU A 137 -28.26 26.76 -2.71
N PHE A 138 -27.44 25.80 -3.16
CA PHE A 138 -26.28 26.07 -4.01
C PHE A 138 -26.69 26.51 -5.43
N ALA A 139 -27.69 25.87 -6.03
CA ALA A 139 -28.21 26.27 -7.35
C ALA A 139 -28.83 27.68 -7.34
N ASP A 140 -29.54 28.05 -6.27
CA ASP A 140 -30.05 29.41 -6.09
C ASP A 140 -28.93 30.41 -5.77
N ALA A 141 -27.93 30.04 -4.96
CA ALA A 141 -26.74 30.88 -4.72
C ALA A 141 -25.97 31.19 -6.02
N GLN A 142 -25.84 30.21 -6.92
CA GLN A 142 -25.28 30.41 -8.26
C GLN A 142 -26.20 31.26 -9.16
N PHE A 143 -27.51 31.03 -9.14
CA PHE A 143 -28.47 31.79 -9.97
C PHE A 143 -28.53 33.28 -9.58
N TYR A 144 -28.46 33.60 -8.29
CA TYR A 144 -28.43 34.97 -7.80
C TYR A 144 -27.03 35.61 -7.83
N SER A 145 -25.99 34.87 -8.25
CA SER A 145 -24.59 35.27 -8.20
C SER A 145 -24.17 35.75 -6.80
N LEU A 146 -24.24 34.87 -5.80
CA LEU A 146 -23.87 35.14 -4.41
C LEU A 146 -22.49 34.53 -4.08
N PRO A 147 -21.38 35.24 -4.33
CA PRO A 147 -20.04 34.64 -4.28
C PRO A 147 -19.62 34.18 -2.88
N ARG A 148 -19.98 34.91 -1.81
CA ARG A 148 -19.65 34.49 -0.43
C ARG A 148 -20.49 33.30 -0.01
N LEU A 149 -21.78 33.25 -0.35
CA LEU A 149 -22.63 32.08 -0.09
C LEU A 149 -22.11 30.85 -0.84
N ALA A 150 -21.78 30.99 -2.12
CA ALA A 150 -21.24 29.90 -2.93
C ALA A 150 -19.90 29.39 -2.36
N SER A 151 -19.00 30.27 -1.92
CA SER A 151 -17.76 29.89 -1.26
C SER A 151 -17.99 29.18 0.08
N GLN A 152 -18.92 29.69 0.90
CA GLN A 152 -19.26 29.07 2.19
C GLN A 152 -19.84 27.65 2.00
N LEU A 153 -20.76 27.49 1.04
CA LEU A 153 -21.34 26.18 0.70
C LEU A 153 -20.33 25.23 0.03
N HIS A 154 -19.32 25.77 -0.67
CA HIS A 154 -18.22 24.96 -1.19
C HIS A 154 -17.35 24.40 -0.05
N ASP A 155 -17.12 25.14 1.03
CA ASP A 155 -16.26 24.71 2.14
C ASP A 155 -16.99 23.85 3.17
N GLU A 156 -18.33 23.86 3.17
CA GLU A 156 -19.22 23.02 3.98
C GLU A 156 -19.05 21.50 3.72
N SER A 157 -19.64 20.70 4.61
CA SER A 157 -19.65 19.23 4.52
C SER A 157 -20.16 18.72 3.15
N ILE A 158 -19.58 17.63 2.66
CA ILE A 158 -20.02 16.97 1.43
C ILE A 158 -21.28 16.16 1.73
N PHE A 159 -22.36 16.41 0.99
CA PHE A 159 -23.61 15.64 1.06
C PHE A 159 -23.73 14.71 -0.14
N MET A 160 -23.85 13.40 0.11
CA MET A 160 -23.88 12.36 -0.92
C MET A 160 -24.63 11.11 -0.42
N SER A 161 -25.32 10.41 -1.32
CA SER A 161 -25.97 9.12 -1.02
C SER A 161 -25.09 7.95 -1.47
N ILE A 162 -24.83 6.98 -0.59
CA ILE A 162 -24.05 5.77 -0.90
C ILE A 162 -24.92 4.55 -0.60
N GLY A 163 -25.09 3.68 -1.59
CA GLY A 163 -26.06 2.60 -1.56
C GLY A 163 -27.48 3.14 -1.31
N HIS A 164 -28.01 2.87 -0.11
CA HIS A 164 -29.36 3.22 0.31
C HIS A 164 -29.40 4.29 1.43
N ARG A 165 -28.26 4.91 1.80
CA ARG A 165 -28.15 5.87 2.91
C ARG A 165 -27.51 7.18 2.47
N GLU A 166 -27.99 8.28 3.02
CA GLU A 166 -27.36 9.60 2.87
C GLU A 166 -26.24 9.80 3.90
N PHE A 167 -25.16 10.45 3.49
CA PHE A 167 -24.01 10.77 4.32
C PHE A 167 -23.69 12.26 4.25
N GLN A 168 -23.55 12.88 5.43
CA GLN A 168 -22.86 14.15 5.61
C GLN A 168 -21.41 13.85 5.98
N ILE A 169 -20.49 14.14 5.06
CA ILE A 169 -19.07 13.81 5.16
C ILE A 169 -18.29 15.12 5.39
N PRO A 170 -17.71 15.34 6.59
CA PRO A 170 -16.88 16.50 6.84
C PRO A 170 -15.59 16.43 6.00
N ARG A 171 -15.12 17.56 5.46
CA ARG A 171 -13.96 17.59 4.55
C ARG A 171 -12.65 17.22 5.25
N GLU A 172 -12.55 17.57 6.51
CA GLU A 172 -11.46 17.22 7.42
C GLU A 172 -11.32 15.71 7.62
N ALA A 173 -12.35 14.90 7.36
CA ALA A 173 -12.22 13.44 7.34
C ALA A 173 -11.25 12.92 6.26
N PHE A 174 -10.85 13.77 5.31
CA PHE A 174 -9.89 13.47 4.25
C PHE A 174 -8.55 14.21 4.40
N SER A 175 -8.27 14.87 5.54
CA SER A 175 -7.02 15.60 5.75
C SER A 175 -5.78 14.70 5.87
N ASP A 176 -5.98 13.43 6.21
CA ASP A 176 -4.91 12.44 6.35
C ASP A 176 -4.09 12.28 5.05
N PRO A 177 -2.75 12.13 5.13
CA PRO A 177 -1.90 11.89 3.97
C PRO A 177 -2.40 10.73 3.11
N GLY A 178 -2.40 10.93 1.78
CA GLY A 178 -2.84 9.91 0.82
C GLY A 178 -4.36 9.68 0.74
N ASN A 179 -5.17 10.39 1.54
CA ASN A 179 -6.63 10.36 1.42
C ASN A 179 -7.19 11.55 0.61
N SER A 180 -6.33 12.38 0.02
CA SER A 180 -6.69 13.45 -0.93
C SER A 180 -5.61 13.60 -2.01
N PRO A 181 -5.94 13.91 -3.28
CA PRO A 181 -7.30 14.00 -3.83
C PRO A 181 -7.95 12.61 -3.94
N ASN A 182 -9.26 12.57 -3.70
CA ASN A 182 -10.08 11.36 -3.68
C ASN A 182 -11.37 11.53 -4.51
N PHE A 183 -12.20 10.49 -4.57
CA PHE A 183 -13.46 10.51 -5.32
C PHE A 183 -14.40 11.67 -4.91
N PHE A 184 -14.51 11.95 -3.62
CA PHE A 184 -15.35 13.03 -3.08
C PHE A 184 -14.79 14.40 -3.41
N SER A 185 -13.49 14.64 -3.20
CA SER A 185 -12.87 15.94 -3.48
C SER A 185 -12.86 16.25 -4.99
N LEU A 186 -12.61 15.25 -5.84
CA LEU A 186 -12.59 15.40 -7.30
C LEU A 186 -14.01 15.53 -7.88
N GLY A 187 -14.94 14.66 -7.48
CA GLY A 187 -16.33 14.72 -7.93
C GLY A 187 -17.00 16.02 -7.52
N PHE A 188 -16.84 16.44 -6.25
CA PHE A 188 -17.34 17.72 -5.77
C PHE A 188 -16.72 18.89 -6.56
N ALA A 189 -15.42 18.86 -6.84
CA ALA A 189 -14.80 19.92 -7.66
C ALA A 189 -15.40 19.99 -9.07
N ILE A 190 -15.66 18.86 -9.73
CA ILE A 190 -16.24 18.86 -11.09
C ILE A 190 -17.68 19.42 -11.09
N PHE A 191 -18.48 19.14 -10.06
CA PHE A 191 -19.85 19.68 -9.97
C PHE A 191 -19.92 21.15 -9.52
N PHE A 192 -18.88 21.69 -8.86
CA PHE A 192 -18.99 22.96 -8.12
C PHE A 192 -17.84 23.97 -8.32
N SER A 193 -16.74 23.62 -9.01
CA SER A 193 -15.52 24.47 -9.12
C SER A 193 -15.38 25.26 -10.42
N ASP A 194 -16.45 25.54 -11.18
CA ASP A 194 -16.39 26.50 -12.30
C ASP A 194 -17.25 27.76 -12.05
N PRO A 195 -16.63 28.86 -11.56
CA PRO A 195 -17.24 30.20 -11.50
C PRO A 195 -17.36 30.89 -12.88
N SER A 196 -16.78 30.32 -13.94
CA SER A 196 -16.45 31.01 -15.19
C SER A 196 -17.06 30.43 -16.48
N GLY A 197 -17.62 29.22 -16.47
CA GLY A 197 -18.18 28.59 -17.68
C GLY A 197 -19.22 27.51 -17.42
N ASP A 198 -18.79 26.25 -17.49
CA ASP A 198 -19.60 25.09 -17.88
C ASP A 198 -19.78 24.07 -16.75
N VAL A 199 -20.51 24.46 -15.71
CA VAL A 199 -21.00 23.54 -14.66
C VAL A 199 -21.91 22.43 -15.23
N PHE A 200 -22.47 22.64 -16.43
CA PHE A 200 -23.28 21.68 -17.17
C PHE A 200 -22.82 21.57 -18.62
N PRO A 201 -22.10 20.50 -19.00
CA PRO A 201 -21.69 20.30 -20.39
C PRO A 201 -22.88 20.29 -21.35
N GLY A 202 -22.97 21.31 -22.21
CA GLY A 202 -24.02 21.45 -23.22
C GLY A 202 -25.28 22.21 -22.78
N LEU A 203 -25.26 22.96 -21.67
CA LEU A 203 -26.36 23.85 -21.25
C LEU A 203 -25.89 25.30 -21.12
N GLU A 204 -26.18 26.11 -22.14
CA GLU A 204 -25.91 27.56 -22.13
C GLU A 204 -26.66 28.27 -21.00
N ARG A 205 -25.92 28.92 -20.10
CA ARG A 205 -26.47 29.57 -18.88
C ARG A 205 -27.50 30.65 -19.20
N ASP A 206 -27.30 31.37 -20.30
CA ASP A 206 -28.06 32.58 -20.66
C ASP A 206 -29.52 32.30 -21.07
N GLN A 207 -29.90 31.03 -21.28
CA GLN A 207 -31.25 30.63 -21.71
C GLN A 207 -32.05 29.89 -20.62
N LEU A 208 -31.44 29.58 -19.46
CA LEU A 208 -32.09 28.82 -18.38
C LEU A 208 -32.91 29.72 -17.44
N ILE A 209 -34.18 29.96 -17.80
CA ILE A 209 -35.17 30.65 -16.95
C ILE A 209 -35.41 29.92 -15.61
N ARG A 210 -35.19 28.60 -15.56
CA ARG A 210 -35.43 27.73 -14.40
C ARG A 210 -34.16 26.98 -14.01
N PRO A 211 -33.99 26.59 -12.74
CA PRO A 211 -32.82 25.83 -12.33
C PRO A 211 -32.90 24.44 -12.97
N PRO A 212 -31.76 23.84 -13.38
CA PRO A 212 -31.75 22.43 -13.73
C PRO A 212 -32.16 21.59 -12.52
N SER A 213 -32.88 20.49 -12.77
CA SER A 213 -33.28 19.54 -11.72
C SER A 213 -32.10 18.67 -11.30
N ILE A 214 -31.16 19.28 -10.56
CA ILE A 214 -29.96 18.61 -10.04
C ILE A 214 -30.38 17.71 -8.87
N LEU A 215 -29.94 16.46 -8.88
CA LEU A 215 -30.04 15.54 -7.74
C LEU A 215 -28.72 15.53 -6.96
N PRO A 216 -28.74 15.26 -5.63
CA PRO A 216 -27.52 15.02 -4.86
C PRO A 216 -26.67 13.92 -5.50
N PRO A 217 -25.33 14.07 -5.57
CA PRO A 217 -24.45 13.03 -6.06
C PRO A 217 -24.66 11.70 -5.32
N SER A 218 -24.75 10.59 -6.05
CA SER A 218 -25.02 9.29 -5.46
C SER A 218 -24.21 8.15 -6.08
N VAL A 219 -23.92 7.13 -5.26
CA VAL A 219 -23.16 5.92 -5.62
C VAL A 219 -23.98 4.69 -5.22
N SER A 220 -24.83 4.21 -6.12
CA SER A 220 -25.72 3.06 -5.87
C SER A 220 -25.02 1.69 -5.89
N SER A 221 -23.83 1.60 -6.47
CA SER A 221 -23.07 0.34 -6.66
C SER A 221 -22.24 -0.09 -5.45
N ARG A 222 -22.36 0.61 -4.31
CA ARG A 222 -21.54 0.43 -3.10
C ARG A 222 -22.40 0.22 -1.88
N SER A 223 -21.90 -0.52 -0.89
CA SER A 223 -22.62 -0.70 0.38
C SER A 223 -22.50 0.56 1.24
N ALA A 224 -23.61 0.94 1.86
CA ALA A 224 -23.63 2.01 2.85
C ALA A 224 -22.90 1.61 4.14
N ASP A 225 -22.90 0.33 4.48
CA ASP A 225 -22.40 -0.15 5.77
C ASP A 225 -20.87 -0.27 5.78
N THR A 226 -20.29 -0.75 4.67
CA THR A 226 -18.83 -0.68 4.46
C THR A 226 -18.34 0.76 4.48
N PHE A 227 -19.04 1.67 3.79
CA PHE A 227 -18.66 3.09 3.79
C PHE A 227 -18.79 3.74 5.18
N ALA A 228 -19.81 3.38 5.96
CA ALA A 228 -19.94 3.88 7.34
C ALA A 228 -18.74 3.45 8.22
N GLU A 229 -18.24 2.22 8.05
CA GLU A 229 -17.03 1.73 8.72
C GLU A 229 -15.75 2.43 8.20
N LEU A 230 -15.64 2.68 6.88
CA LEU A 230 -14.55 3.49 6.33
C LEU A 230 -14.54 4.92 6.91
N LEU A 231 -15.70 5.56 7.05
CA LEU A 231 -15.83 6.88 7.65
C LEU A 231 -15.49 6.87 9.16
N HIS A 232 -15.71 5.75 9.85
CA HIS A 232 -15.27 5.56 11.24
C HIS A 232 -13.73 5.52 11.33
N LEU A 233 -13.07 4.78 10.43
CA LEU A 233 -11.60 4.73 10.33
C LEU A 233 -10.97 6.08 9.95
N LEU A 234 -11.58 6.83 9.03
CA LEU A 234 -11.15 8.17 8.63
C LEU A 234 -11.24 9.18 9.78
N ARG A 235 -12.23 9.01 10.68
CA ARG A 235 -12.35 9.80 11.92
C ARG A 235 -11.38 9.36 13.03
N GLY A 236 -10.48 8.41 12.74
CA GLY A 236 -9.45 7.93 13.66
C GLY A 236 -9.88 6.78 14.59
N TYR A 237 -11.13 6.33 14.53
CA TYR A 237 -11.60 5.21 15.36
C TYR A 237 -11.17 3.85 14.78
N PRO A 238 -10.89 2.84 15.61
CA PRO A 238 -10.61 1.48 15.14
C PRO A 238 -11.87 0.82 14.58
N VAL A 239 -11.69 -0.15 13.68
CA VAL A 239 -12.77 -1.05 13.19
C VAL A 239 -12.31 -2.49 13.29
N ASP A 240 -13.17 -3.33 13.88
CA ASP A 240 -12.89 -4.75 14.08
C ASP A 240 -13.05 -5.54 12.77
N ILE A 241 -11.95 -6.17 12.34
CA ILE A 241 -11.93 -6.95 11.11
C ILE A 241 -12.52 -8.35 11.36
N ARG A 242 -13.85 -8.43 11.26
CA ARG A 242 -14.67 -9.65 11.41
C ARG A 242 -14.19 -10.87 10.60
N SER A 243 -13.67 -10.66 9.38
CA SER A 243 -13.18 -11.72 8.50
C SER A 243 -12.27 -11.17 7.40
N GLU A 244 -11.53 -12.03 6.70
CA GLU A 244 -10.76 -11.61 5.51
C GLU A 244 -11.69 -11.11 4.39
N ALA A 245 -12.86 -11.73 4.20
CA ALA A 245 -13.85 -11.26 3.23
C ALA A 245 -14.35 -9.84 3.57
N HIS A 246 -14.55 -9.55 4.85
CA HIS A 246 -14.88 -8.20 5.32
C HIS A 246 -13.75 -7.20 5.02
N ARG A 247 -12.49 -7.57 5.30
CA ARG A 247 -11.33 -6.74 4.96
C ARG A 247 -11.25 -6.44 3.46
N GLN A 248 -11.48 -7.45 2.62
CA GLN A 248 -11.44 -7.28 1.16
C GLN A 248 -12.55 -6.36 0.65
N ALA A 249 -13.75 -6.40 1.25
CA ALA A 249 -14.82 -5.44 0.93
C ALA A 249 -14.42 -3.99 1.29
N LEU A 250 -13.85 -3.76 2.48
CA LEU A 250 -13.34 -2.44 2.87
C LEU A 250 -12.21 -1.96 1.93
N LEU A 251 -11.25 -2.83 1.58
CA LEU A 251 -10.17 -2.51 0.65
C LEU A 251 -10.69 -2.20 -0.78
N GLN A 252 -11.71 -2.91 -1.24
CA GLN A 252 -12.34 -2.67 -2.54
C GLN A 252 -12.97 -1.27 -2.60
N ASP A 253 -13.65 -0.86 -1.52
CA ASP A 253 -14.28 0.45 -1.44
C ASP A 253 -13.25 1.57 -1.22
N CYS A 254 -12.19 1.35 -0.44
CA CYS A 254 -11.04 2.28 -0.36
C CYS A 254 -10.43 2.57 -1.74
N ARG A 255 -10.23 1.52 -2.56
CA ARG A 255 -9.71 1.65 -3.93
C ARG A 255 -10.67 2.42 -4.82
N TYR A 256 -11.97 2.14 -4.73
CA TYR A 256 -12.99 2.85 -5.49
C TYR A 256 -13.03 4.35 -5.13
N PHE A 257 -13.04 4.68 -3.84
CA PHE A 257 -13.04 6.06 -3.36
C PHE A 257 -11.67 6.76 -3.42
N HIS A 258 -10.61 6.06 -3.86
CA HIS A 258 -9.23 6.56 -3.97
C HIS A 258 -8.58 6.97 -2.62
N LEU A 259 -8.97 6.32 -1.52
CA LEU A 259 -8.46 6.55 -0.17
C LEU A 259 -7.18 5.74 0.07
N LYS A 260 -6.06 6.15 -0.53
CA LYS A 260 -4.81 5.37 -0.56
C LYS A 260 -4.13 5.26 0.80
N GLY A 261 -4.21 6.30 1.64
CA GLY A 261 -3.72 6.24 3.02
C GLY A 261 -4.50 5.23 3.86
N LEU A 262 -5.83 5.23 3.73
CA LEU A 262 -6.69 4.27 4.40
C LEU A 262 -6.51 2.83 3.88
N GLU A 263 -6.30 2.65 2.57
CA GLU A 263 -5.95 1.35 1.98
C GLU A 263 -4.69 0.76 2.66
N GLN A 264 -3.63 1.55 2.80
CA GLN A 264 -2.38 1.11 3.43
C GLN A 264 -2.51 0.83 4.94
N ARG A 265 -3.48 1.45 5.64
CA ARG A 265 -3.82 1.12 7.04
C ARG A 265 -4.57 -0.23 7.14
N LEU A 266 -5.38 -0.57 6.14
CA LEU A 266 -6.23 -1.78 6.11
C LEU A 266 -5.55 -3.03 5.55
N VAL A 267 -4.47 -2.88 4.78
CA VAL A 267 -3.66 -4.00 4.26
C VAL A 267 -3.19 -4.93 5.40
N PRO A 268 -3.26 -6.27 5.26
CA PRO A 268 -2.71 -7.21 6.24
C PRO A 268 -1.19 -7.05 6.38
N HIS A 269 -0.72 -6.70 7.57
CA HIS A 269 0.69 -6.53 7.89
C HIS A 269 0.95 -6.91 9.36
N SER A 270 2.20 -7.21 9.69
CA SER A 270 2.69 -7.31 11.07
C SER A 270 4.03 -6.60 11.17
N ILE A 271 4.20 -5.73 12.17
CA ILE A 271 5.46 -5.04 12.45
C ILE A 271 5.99 -5.57 13.78
N SER A 272 7.25 -5.98 13.83
CA SER A 272 7.88 -6.53 15.03
C SER A 272 9.39 -6.26 15.06
N PHE A 273 9.95 -6.11 16.26
CA PHE A 273 11.39 -5.90 16.42
C PHE A 273 12.13 -7.24 16.54
N ASN A 274 13.01 -7.53 15.58
CA ASN A 274 13.90 -8.68 15.62
C ASN A 274 15.09 -8.39 16.55
N GLN A 275 15.07 -9.00 17.73
CA GLN A 275 16.09 -8.80 18.77
C GLN A 275 17.50 -9.28 18.36
N VAL A 276 17.59 -10.34 17.56
CA VAL A 276 18.87 -10.92 17.10
C VAL A 276 19.54 -10.00 16.08
N ARG A 277 18.76 -9.50 15.11
CA ARG A 277 19.24 -8.57 14.07
C ARG A 277 19.32 -7.11 14.56
N ARG A 278 18.64 -6.79 15.66
CA ARG A 278 18.40 -5.43 16.19
C ARG A 278 17.78 -4.49 15.15
N ARG A 279 16.72 -4.97 14.48
CA ARG A 279 16.00 -4.28 13.41
C ARG A 279 14.50 -4.45 13.57
N ASP A 280 13.74 -3.41 13.21
CA ASP A 280 12.32 -3.56 12.94
C ASP A 280 12.12 -4.33 11.64
N GLU A 281 11.20 -5.28 11.63
CA GLU A 281 10.78 -6.07 10.48
C GLU A 281 9.29 -5.81 10.19
N ILE A 282 8.93 -5.79 8.90
CA ILE A 282 7.53 -5.75 8.45
C ILE A 282 7.22 -6.97 7.59
N VAL A 283 6.27 -7.79 8.06
CA VAL A 283 5.68 -8.89 7.29
C VAL A 283 4.57 -8.34 6.41
N LEU A 284 4.69 -8.55 5.09
CA LEU A 284 3.73 -8.06 4.10
C LEU A 284 3.57 -9.06 2.94
N ARG A 285 2.33 -9.23 2.45
CA ARG A 285 2.05 -10.09 1.29
C ARG A 285 2.53 -9.46 -0.01
N LEU A 286 3.06 -10.27 -0.93
CA LEU A 286 3.59 -9.81 -2.23
C LEU A 286 2.61 -8.99 -3.07
N GLN A 287 1.31 -9.25 -2.99
CA GLN A 287 0.29 -8.48 -3.72
C GLN A 287 0.08 -7.06 -3.16
N ASP A 288 0.47 -6.80 -1.91
CA ASP A 288 0.22 -5.55 -1.19
C ASP A 288 1.45 -4.62 -1.13
N VAL A 289 2.60 -5.06 -1.68
CA VAL A 289 3.84 -4.28 -1.78
C VAL A 289 3.72 -3.19 -2.86
N LEU A 290 3.84 -1.91 -2.48
CA LEU A 290 3.86 -0.77 -3.40
C LEU A 290 5.28 -0.31 -3.74
N LYS A 291 5.56 -0.03 -5.02
CA LYS A 291 6.86 0.45 -5.52
C LYS A 291 7.43 1.70 -4.82
N SER A 292 6.56 2.53 -4.25
CA SER A 292 6.94 3.74 -3.51
C SER A 292 7.45 3.46 -2.11
N GLY A 293 7.01 2.36 -1.47
CA GLY A 293 7.44 1.96 -0.13
C GLY A 293 8.77 1.22 -0.09
N VAL A 294 9.20 0.64 -1.23
CA VAL A 294 10.44 -0.15 -1.34
C VAL A 294 11.68 0.75 -1.29
N SER A 295 12.61 0.40 -0.40
CA SER A 295 13.98 0.94 -0.33
C SER A 295 14.99 -0.19 -0.13
N VAL A 296 16.27 0.09 -0.39
CA VAL A 296 17.38 -0.84 -0.07
C VAL A 296 18.33 -0.10 0.85
N LEU A 297 18.62 -0.68 2.02
CA LEU A 297 19.56 -0.11 2.98
C LEU A 297 20.82 -0.98 3.04
N PRO A 298 22.02 -0.39 3.02
CA PRO A 298 23.27 -1.14 3.06
C PRO A 298 23.40 -1.89 4.40
N GLU A 299 23.98 -3.08 4.33
CA GLU A 299 24.28 -3.88 5.51
C GLU A 299 25.40 -3.16 6.31
N ARG A 300 25.13 -2.84 7.59
CA ARG A 300 26.11 -2.21 8.47
C ARG A 300 27.09 -3.27 8.96
N VAL A 301 28.05 -3.62 8.11
CA VAL A 301 29.23 -4.42 8.48
C VAL A 301 30.39 -3.47 8.79
N ASP A 302 31.25 -3.85 9.73
CA ASP A 302 32.42 -3.07 10.11
C ASP A 302 33.35 -2.77 8.92
N VAL A 303 34.02 -1.62 8.99
CA VAL A 303 34.71 -0.99 7.84
C VAL A 303 35.77 -1.89 7.19
N ALA A 304 36.32 -2.87 7.93
CA ALA A 304 37.29 -3.83 7.45
C ALA A 304 36.74 -4.89 6.45
N ALA A 305 35.42 -5.12 6.40
CA ALA A 305 34.81 -6.13 5.53
C ALA A 305 34.38 -5.60 4.14
N ARG A 306 34.74 -4.35 3.80
CA ARG A 306 34.23 -3.65 2.60
C ARG A 306 35.00 -3.96 1.30
N GLU A 307 35.99 -4.84 1.34
CA GLU A 307 36.70 -5.30 0.15
C GLU A 307 35.88 -6.35 -0.62
N GLY A 308 34.93 -5.88 -1.44
CA GLY A 308 34.37 -6.67 -2.54
C GLY A 308 32.89 -6.49 -2.86
N ASP A 309 32.06 -6.06 -1.91
CA ASP A 309 30.59 -6.04 -2.09
C ASP A 309 29.94 -4.69 -1.78
N ASN A 310 30.12 -3.73 -2.70
CA ASN A 310 29.55 -2.39 -2.60
C ASN A 310 28.00 -2.33 -2.63
N PHE A 311 27.33 -3.45 -2.93
CA PHE A 311 25.87 -3.53 -3.05
C PHE A 311 25.22 -4.40 -1.96
N ALA A 312 25.98 -4.90 -0.99
CA ALA A 312 25.48 -5.68 0.14
C ALA A 312 24.45 -4.87 0.96
N GLY A 313 23.19 -5.32 0.96
CA GLY A 313 22.09 -4.60 1.60
C GLY A 313 20.83 -5.44 1.78
N TRP A 314 19.87 -4.90 2.52
CA TRP A 314 18.59 -5.54 2.77
C TRP A 314 17.47 -4.67 2.19
N VAL A 315 16.47 -5.32 1.58
CA VAL A 315 15.26 -4.62 1.13
C VAL A 315 14.43 -4.26 2.35
N ASN A 316 14.05 -2.99 2.42
CA ASN A 316 13.23 -2.43 3.49
C ASN A 316 11.94 -1.85 2.89
N TYR A 317 10.89 -1.77 3.68
CA TYR A 317 9.59 -1.27 3.27
C TYR A 317 8.98 -0.32 4.32
N ALA A 318 8.42 0.78 3.84
CA ALA A 318 7.52 1.65 4.60
C ALA A 318 6.19 1.72 3.84
N ARG A 319 5.06 1.48 4.49
CA ARG A 319 3.73 1.66 3.87
C ARG A 319 3.55 3.14 3.52
N PRO A 320 3.35 3.48 2.23
CA PRO A 320 3.16 4.87 1.82
C PRO A 320 2.05 5.55 2.62
N PHE A 321 2.28 6.81 3.00
CA PHE A 321 1.37 7.66 3.78
C PHE A 321 1.12 7.24 5.24
N VAL A 322 1.59 6.07 5.69
CA VAL A 322 1.31 5.53 7.03
C VAL A 322 2.57 5.41 7.87
N ASP A 323 3.64 4.82 7.33
CA ASP A 323 4.87 4.59 8.09
C ASP A 323 5.87 5.73 7.90
N GLY A 324 6.39 6.26 9.00
CA GLY A 324 7.42 7.32 8.98
C GLY A 324 8.85 6.81 8.72
N HIS A 325 9.11 5.52 8.94
CA HIS A 325 10.43 4.90 8.78
C HIS A 325 10.30 3.51 8.12
N PRO A 326 11.26 3.10 7.28
CA PRO A 326 11.24 1.78 6.65
C PRO A 326 11.80 0.70 7.58
N ALA A 327 11.13 -0.46 7.61
CA ALA A 327 11.53 -1.67 8.34
C ALA A 327 12.03 -2.75 7.36
N GLU A 328 12.82 -3.74 7.82
CA GLU A 328 13.30 -4.83 6.96
C GLU A 328 12.11 -5.66 6.44
N LEU A 329 12.04 -5.86 5.12
CA LEU A 329 10.89 -6.50 4.49
C LEU A 329 10.96 -8.03 4.62
N VAL A 330 9.97 -8.59 5.30
CA VAL A 330 9.65 -10.03 5.29
C VAL A 330 8.50 -10.24 4.32
N LEU A 331 8.82 -10.66 3.10
CA LEU A 331 7.88 -10.86 2.01
C LEU A 331 7.14 -12.20 2.18
N GLU A 332 5.84 -12.16 2.38
CA GLU A 332 4.97 -13.34 2.35
C GLU A 332 4.49 -13.61 0.91
N VAL A 333 4.77 -14.82 0.41
CA VAL A 333 4.34 -15.30 -0.90
C VAL A 333 3.56 -16.60 -0.71
N GLY A 334 2.27 -16.57 -1.02
CA GLY A 334 1.36 -17.71 -0.91
C GLY A 334 0.77 -18.15 -2.26
N GLY A 335 -0.21 -19.05 -2.21
CA GLY A 335 -0.99 -19.45 -3.40
C GLY A 335 -0.35 -20.56 -4.25
N GLU A 336 0.51 -21.39 -3.66
CA GLU A 336 1.15 -22.55 -4.32
C GLU A 336 1.89 -22.19 -5.62
N CYS A 337 2.45 -20.97 -5.69
CA CYS A 337 3.11 -20.43 -6.89
C CYS A 337 4.64 -20.56 -6.87
N ILE A 338 5.21 -21.31 -5.91
CA ILE A 338 6.65 -21.48 -5.71
C ILE A 338 6.99 -22.98 -5.76
N ARG A 339 8.06 -23.32 -6.49
CA ARG A 339 8.80 -24.58 -6.28
C ARG A 339 10.18 -24.28 -5.72
N LEU A 340 10.55 -24.98 -4.65
CA LEU A 340 11.89 -24.94 -4.05
C LEU A 340 12.69 -26.14 -4.55
N HIS A 341 13.63 -25.91 -5.45
CA HIS A 341 14.50 -26.92 -6.05
C HIS A 341 15.77 -27.11 -5.21
N PHE A 342 16.20 -28.36 -5.08
CA PHE A 342 17.44 -28.76 -4.40
C PHE A 342 18.43 -29.33 -5.42
N ASN A 343 19.64 -28.77 -5.44
CA ASN A 343 20.72 -29.32 -6.25
C ASN A 343 22.03 -29.37 -5.46
N LYS A 344 22.54 -30.58 -5.23
CA LYS A 344 23.84 -30.84 -4.61
C LYS A 344 25.01 -30.75 -5.60
N ASP A 345 24.73 -30.82 -6.90
CA ASP A 345 25.75 -30.80 -7.96
C ASP A 345 26.19 -29.37 -8.31
N GLY A 346 27.16 -28.88 -7.54
CA GLY A 346 27.99 -27.72 -7.88
C GLY A 346 28.95 -27.97 -9.06
N GLY A 347 28.41 -28.38 -10.21
CA GLY A 347 29.12 -28.42 -11.51
C GLY A 347 30.07 -29.59 -11.74
N VAL A 348 29.65 -30.55 -12.58
CA VAL A 348 30.57 -31.43 -13.34
C VAL A 348 30.25 -31.31 -14.82
N GLY A 349 30.82 -30.27 -15.43
CA GLY A 349 30.86 -30.04 -16.87
C GLY A 349 32.30 -29.79 -17.33
N GLY A 350 33.21 -30.67 -16.93
CA GLY A 350 34.65 -30.54 -17.18
C GLY A 350 35.37 -31.86 -16.88
N SER A 351 36.15 -32.33 -17.85
CA SER A 351 36.88 -33.60 -17.75
C SER A 351 38.19 -33.43 -16.99
N GLY A 352 38.40 -34.27 -15.97
CA GLY A 352 39.73 -34.71 -15.56
C GLY A 352 40.52 -33.88 -14.52
N VAL A 353 41.26 -34.64 -13.69
CA VAL A 353 42.44 -34.25 -12.90
C VAL A 353 42.19 -33.39 -11.63
N GLY A 354 42.02 -34.11 -10.52
CA GLY A 354 42.88 -34.03 -9.33
C GLY A 354 43.16 -32.67 -8.66
N GLY A 355 42.60 -32.47 -7.47
CA GLY A 355 43.01 -31.43 -6.53
C GLY A 355 42.23 -31.53 -5.22
N GLY A 356 42.89 -31.94 -4.13
CA GLY A 356 42.24 -32.07 -2.83
C GLY A 356 41.94 -30.70 -2.19
N GLY A 357 40.70 -30.50 -1.76
CA GLY A 357 40.28 -29.31 -1.02
C GLY A 357 38.93 -29.55 -0.37
N GLY A 358 38.91 -29.71 0.95
CA GLY A 358 37.69 -29.93 1.74
C GLY A 358 36.82 -28.68 1.83
N GLY A 359 36.13 -28.34 0.75
CA GLY A 359 35.09 -27.31 0.72
C GLY A 359 33.73 -27.94 1.03
N ASN A 360 33.06 -27.44 2.07
CA ASN A 360 31.75 -27.94 2.49
C ASN A 360 30.73 -27.81 1.35
N GLY A 361 30.30 -28.95 0.78
CA GLY A 361 29.50 -29.04 -0.44
C GLY A 361 28.05 -28.61 -0.25
N GLY A 362 27.82 -27.30 -0.06
CA GLY A 362 26.51 -26.74 0.24
C GLY A 362 25.48 -26.98 -0.86
N CYS A 363 24.34 -27.57 -0.48
CA CYS A 363 23.18 -27.72 -1.36
C CYS A 363 22.72 -26.34 -1.87
N LEU A 364 22.74 -26.13 -3.19
CA LEU A 364 22.26 -24.90 -3.80
C LEU A 364 20.74 -24.98 -3.91
N THR A 365 20.05 -24.24 -3.04
CA THR A 365 18.59 -24.12 -3.09
C THR A 365 18.16 -22.96 -4.00
N ARG A 366 17.15 -23.22 -4.82
CA ARG A 366 16.65 -22.27 -5.82
C ARG A 366 15.12 -22.27 -5.90
N LEU A 367 14.53 -21.12 -6.19
CA LEU A 367 13.10 -20.89 -6.26
C LEU A 367 12.66 -20.68 -7.71
N GLU A 368 11.70 -21.47 -8.16
CA GLU A 368 10.94 -21.26 -9.40
C GLU A 368 9.61 -20.60 -9.03
N PHE A 369 9.33 -19.42 -9.61
CA PHE A 369 8.04 -18.75 -9.45
C PHE A 369 7.15 -19.01 -10.67
N MET A 370 5.86 -19.25 -10.42
CA MET A 370 4.86 -19.58 -11.44
C MET A 370 3.74 -18.53 -11.52
N LYS A 371 3.09 -18.42 -12.69
CA LYS A 371 1.89 -17.58 -12.93
C LYS A 371 2.08 -16.12 -12.46
N ASP A 372 1.06 -15.52 -11.83
CA ASP A 372 1.08 -14.15 -11.32
C ASP A 372 2.20 -13.91 -10.28
N GLY A 373 2.58 -14.95 -9.52
CA GLY A 373 3.72 -14.89 -8.59
C GLY A 373 5.02 -14.52 -9.29
N ARG A 374 5.30 -15.15 -10.46
CA ARG A 374 6.46 -14.80 -11.30
C ARG A 374 6.42 -13.34 -11.72
N THR A 375 5.31 -12.91 -12.30
CA THR A 375 5.13 -11.52 -12.79
C THR A 375 5.32 -10.49 -11.68
N ARG A 376 4.84 -10.75 -10.46
CA ARG A 376 4.99 -9.84 -9.32
C ARG A 376 6.42 -9.81 -8.76
N VAL A 377 7.08 -10.97 -8.63
CA VAL A 377 8.48 -11.02 -8.16
C VAL A 377 9.41 -10.37 -9.17
N THR A 378 9.22 -10.61 -10.47
CA THR A 378 9.95 -9.90 -11.54
C THR A 378 9.81 -8.38 -11.41
N LYS A 379 8.58 -7.86 -11.28
CA LYS A 379 8.34 -6.42 -11.08
C LYS A 379 8.94 -5.87 -9.77
N LEU A 380 8.94 -6.66 -8.70
CA LEU A 380 9.60 -6.27 -7.45
C LEU A 380 11.12 -6.14 -7.64
N PHE A 381 11.74 -7.07 -8.39
CA PHE A 381 13.17 -7.02 -8.71
C PHE A 381 13.52 -5.87 -9.66
N GLU A 382 12.66 -5.54 -10.63
CA GLU A 382 12.79 -4.33 -11.47
C GLU A 382 12.77 -3.04 -10.62
N VAL A 383 11.84 -2.95 -9.65
CA VAL A 383 11.78 -1.82 -8.71
C VAL A 383 13.06 -1.74 -7.87
N ILE A 384 13.55 -2.86 -7.34
CA ILE A 384 14.81 -2.92 -6.58
C ILE A 384 16.01 -2.49 -7.45
N ALA A 385 16.10 -2.98 -8.69
CA ALA A 385 17.13 -2.59 -9.65
C ALA A 385 17.14 -1.06 -9.90
N SER A 386 15.95 -0.49 -10.09
CA SER A 386 15.77 0.96 -10.25
C SER A 386 16.18 1.74 -8.99
N LYS A 387 15.87 1.24 -7.78
CA LYS A 387 16.32 1.86 -6.51
C LYS A 387 17.83 1.79 -6.30
N LEU A 388 18.50 0.81 -6.92
CA LEU A 388 19.96 0.67 -6.94
C LEU A 388 20.64 1.44 -8.09
N ASN A 389 19.87 2.19 -8.90
CA ASN A 389 20.33 2.92 -10.09
C ASN A 389 21.03 2.04 -11.14
N LEU A 390 20.60 0.78 -11.29
CA LEU A 390 21.13 -0.13 -12.30
C LEU A 390 20.53 0.19 -13.69
N PRO A 391 21.28 0.02 -14.80
CA PRO A 391 20.84 0.43 -16.13
C PRO A 391 19.66 -0.43 -16.63
N PRO A 392 18.67 0.17 -17.33
CA PRO A 392 17.39 -0.48 -17.66
C PRO A 392 17.47 -1.64 -18.68
N THR A 393 18.67 -1.96 -19.18
CA THR A 393 18.91 -3.12 -20.05
C THR A 393 19.25 -4.40 -19.27
N THR A 394 19.37 -4.34 -17.94
CA THR A 394 19.55 -5.54 -17.11
C THR A 394 18.23 -6.27 -16.93
N GLN A 395 18.23 -7.57 -17.21
CA GLN A 395 17.14 -8.47 -16.83
C GLN A 395 16.91 -8.47 -15.30
N PRO A 396 15.70 -8.82 -14.81
CA PRO A 396 15.37 -8.74 -13.38
C PRO A 396 16.37 -9.50 -12.51
N LEU A 397 16.68 -8.94 -11.33
CA LEU A 397 17.79 -9.29 -10.42
C LEU A 397 17.89 -10.74 -9.86
N GLY A 398 17.13 -11.68 -10.43
CA GLY A 398 17.22 -13.13 -10.20
C GLY A 398 17.43 -13.97 -11.48
N LEU A 399 17.41 -13.35 -12.67
CA LEU A 399 17.87 -13.93 -13.94
C LEU A 399 19.29 -13.40 -14.19
N LEU A 400 20.28 -14.30 -14.28
CA LEU A 400 21.61 -13.90 -14.75
C LEU A 400 21.48 -13.44 -16.21
N MET A 401 22.00 -12.26 -16.56
CA MET A 401 22.54 -12.08 -17.91
C MET A 401 23.71 -11.11 -18.02
N ALA A 402 24.55 -11.38 -19.00
CA ALA A 402 25.85 -10.76 -19.21
C ALA A 402 25.80 -9.43 -19.97
N SER A 403 26.77 -8.56 -19.70
CA SER A 403 27.20 -7.56 -20.66
C SER A 403 27.93 -8.22 -21.84
N GLY A 404 27.55 -7.86 -23.07
CA GLY A 404 28.24 -8.32 -24.28
C GLY A 404 27.47 -7.99 -25.56
N GLY A 405 27.95 -7.00 -26.31
CA GLY A 405 27.48 -6.73 -27.68
C GLY A 405 28.48 -7.23 -28.73
N ALA A 406 28.00 -7.30 -29.97
CA ALA A 406 28.69 -7.59 -31.24
C ALA A 406 28.88 -9.07 -31.68
N ALA A 407 28.68 -9.26 -33.00
CA ALA A 407 29.02 -10.42 -33.85
C ALA A 407 28.15 -11.72 -33.79
N SER A 408 27.01 -11.67 -34.47
CA SER A 408 26.53 -12.68 -35.45
C SER A 408 26.86 -14.18 -35.27
N GLN A 409 25.89 -14.97 -34.81
CA GLN A 409 25.40 -16.20 -35.48
C GLN A 409 24.12 -16.73 -34.76
N PRO A 410 23.15 -17.34 -35.46
CA PRO A 410 22.00 -17.97 -34.82
C PRO A 410 22.42 -19.30 -34.18
N ALA A 411 22.13 -19.49 -32.90
CA ALA A 411 22.50 -20.69 -32.16
C ALA A 411 21.73 -21.93 -32.66
N THR A 412 22.48 -22.93 -33.12
CA THR A 412 21.98 -24.25 -33.53
C THR A 412 21.43 -25.03 -32.31
N PRO A 413 20.31 -25.77 -32.41
CA PRO A 413 19.67 -26.38 -31.24
C PRO A 413 20.48 -27.55 -30.68
N GLY A 414 20.94 -27.43 -29.43
CA GLY A 414 21.68 -28.51 -28.75
C GLY A 414 22.18 -28.18 -27.34
N ASN A 415 22.43 -26.91 -27.01
CA ASN A 415 22.90 -26.47 -25.70
C ASN A 415 21.86 -25.57 -25.00
N THR A 416 20.84 -26.16 -24.37
CA THR A 416 19.93 -25.44 -23.47
C THR A 416 20.49 -25.47 -22.05
N PRO A 417 20.94 -24.33 -21.46
CA PRO A 417 21.21 -24.29 -20.03
C PRO A 417 19.88 -24.41 -19.28
N LEU A 418 19.77 -25.37 -18.36
CA LEU A 418 18.54 -25.53 -17.59
C LEU A 418 18.32 -24.34 -16.65
N SER A 419 17.31 -23.54 -16.97
CA SER A 419 16.65 -22.55 -16.14
C SER A 419 17.47 -21.33 -15.71
N GLU A 420 17.48 -20.34 -16.61
CA GLU A 420 17.81 -18.94 -16.29
C GLU A 420 16.79 -18.32 -15.30
N ASP A 421 15.60 -18.92 -15.15
CA ASP A 421 14.44 -18.43 -14.36
C ASP A 421 14.48 -18.70 -12.84
N LEU A 422 15.58 -19.25 -12.31
CA LEU A 422 15.66 -19.72 -10.92
C LEU A 422 16.32 -18.72 -9.96
N VAL A 423 15.52 -18.16 -9.05
CA VAL A 423 15.97 -17.22 -8.01
C VAL A 423 16.72 -17.95 -6.90
N LYS A 424 17.81 -17.35 -6.40
CA LYS A 424 18.65 -17.95 -5.35
C LYS A 424 17.97 -17.89 -3.97
N CYS A 425 18.02 -19.00 -3.26
CA CYS A 425 17.47 -19.14 -1.90
C CYS A 425 18.57 -19.49 -0.90
N VAL A 426 18.36 -19.10 0.36
CA VAL A 426 19.16 -19.54 1.51
C VAL A 426 18.21 -20.05 2.59
N LEU A 427 18.37 -21.31 2.97
CA LEU A 427 17.78 -21.91 4.17
C LEU A 427 18.80 -21.74 5.30
N GLY A 428 18.47 -20.93 6.30
CA GLY A 428 19.28 -20.73 7.50
C GLY A 428 18.91 -21.74 8.58
N ALA A 429 19.74 -21.86 9.62
CA ALA A 429 19.40 -22.67 10.80
C ALA A 429 18.24 -22.08 11.63
N ASP A 430 17.88 -20.81 11.37
CA ASP A 430 16.73 -20.10 11.92
C ASP A 430 15.44 -20.27 11.11
N THR A 431 15.48 -20.95 9.95
CA THR A 431 14.31 -21.13 9.08
C THR A 431 13.29 -22.12 9.68
N ALA A 432 12.08 -21.65 9.96
CA ALA A 432 10.99 -22.52 10.41
C ALA A 432 10.33 -23.25 9.24
N VAL A 433 10.63 -24.55 9.05
CA VAL A 433 10.06 -25.37 7.97
C VAL A 433 8.98 -26.32 8.48
N THR A 434 7.81 -26.30 7.82
CA THR A 434 6.78 -27.33 7.86
C THR A 434 6.73 -28.03 6.51
N LEU A 435 6.88 -29.35 6.51
CA LEU A 435 6.82 -30.22 5.33
C LEU A 435 5.74 -31.27 5.55
N ASP A 436 4.78 -31.38 4.62
CA ASP A 436 3.66 -32.33 4.68
C ASP A 436 2.89 -32.25 6.01
N GLY A 437 2.69 -31.02 6.51
CA GLY A 437 2.02 -30.73 7.78
C GLY A 437 2.85 -31.01 9.05
N ARG A 438 4.10 -31.48 8.93
CA ARG A 438 4.98 -31.82 10.07
C ARG A 438 6.18 -30.88 10.14
N ARG A 439 6.70 -30.62 11.34
CA ARG A 439 7.93 -29.83 11.53
C ARG A 439 9.12 -30.55 10.88
N TYR A 440 9.90 -29.85 10.06
CA TYR A 440 11.08 -30.39 9.39
C TYR A 440 12.37 -29.74 9.88
N THR A 441 13.33 -30.54 10.32
CA THR A 441 14.62 -30.11 10.88
C THR A 441 15.83 -30.57 10.07
N GLY A 442 15.66 -31.34 8.98
CA GLY A 442 16.77 -31.87 8.17
C GLY A 442 17.57 -30.84 7.36
N HIS A 443 17.28 -29.54 7.52
CA HIS A 443 18.09 -28.44 6.98
C HIS A 443 19.10 -27.89 8.02
N LEU A 444 18.95 -28.26 9.29
CA LEU A 444 19.92 -27.93 10.34
C LEU A 444 21.20 -28.75 10.13
N PRO A 445 22.38 -28.21 10.48
CA PRO A 445 23.59 -29.00 10.50
C PRO A 445 23.40 -30.18 11.48
N SER A 446 23.69 -31.39 11.02
CA SER A 446 23.75 -32.56 11.87
C SER A 446 24.90 -32.35 12.86
N ASP A 447 24.59 -32.19 14.15
CA ASP A 447 25.58 -32.30 15.21
C ASP A 447 26.04 -33.76 15.23
N THR A 448 27.13 -34.06 14.52
CA THR A 448 27.84 -35.34 14.65
C THR A 448 28.65 -35.29 15.94
N GLY A 449 27.93 -35.39 17.06
CA GLY A 449 28.49 -35.84 18.32
C GLY A 449 29.05 -37.25 18.14
N ASP A 450 30.29 -37.43 18.57
CA ASP A 450 31.09 -38.64 18.39
C ASP A 450 30.71 -39.70 19.45
N ASP A 451 29.47 -40.18 19.41
CA ASP A 451 28.98 -41.25 20.28
C ASP A 451 29.42 -42.62 19.73
N ASN A 452 30.71 -42.91 19.91
CA ASN A 452 31.23 -44.27 19.96
C ASN A 452 30.74 -44.94 21.27
N ASP A 453 29.58 -45.59 21.23
CA ASP A 453 29.25 -46.65 22.20
C ASP A 453 28.95 -47.95 21.45
N ASN A 454 29.99 -48.79 21.33
CA ASN A 454 29.82 -50.22 21.10
C ASN A 454 29.41 -50.85 22.43
N ASP A 455 28.11 -50.99 22.68
CA ASP A 455 27.61 -51.82 23.78
C ASP A 455 27.28 -53.24 23.26
N ASP A 456 27.73 -54.24 24.02
CA ASP A 456 27.88 -55.64 23.60
C ASP A 456 26.58 -56.46 23.47
N ASP A 457 26.69 -57.55 22.71
CA ASP A 457 25.69 -58.63 22.58
C ASP A 457 25.38 -59.31 23.94
N GLU A 458 24.19 -59.06 24.52
CA GLU A 458 23.58 -60.00 25.49
C GLU A 458 22.12 -60.37 25.14
N LYS A 459 21.95 -61.61 24.67
CA LYS A 459 20.65 -62.31 24.61
C LYS A 459 20.37 -63.06 25.91
N PRO A 460 19.22 -62.89 26.57
CA PRO A 460 18.75 -63.84 27.56
C PRO A 460 17.94 -64.98 26.91
N MET A 461 18.41 -66.22 27.07
CA MET A 461 17.66 -67.44 26.72
C MET A 461 16.65 -67.84 27.81
N GLN A 462 15.67 -68.65 27.42
CA GLN A 462 14.57 -69.14 28.26
C GLN A 462 14.96 -70.13 29.36
N ASN A 463 14.19 -70.12 30.45
CA ASN A 463 13.82 -71.26 31.29
C ASN A 463 12.47 -70.91 31.97
N GLY A 464 11.42 -71.74 32.09
CA GLY A 464 11.20 -73.12 31.64
C GLY A 464 10.65 -74.01 32.76
N LYS A 465 9.32 -74.27 32.83
CA LYS A 465 8.56 -75.29 33.65
C LYS A 465 7.07 -74.89 33.79
N VAL A 466 6.02 -75.73 33.91
CA VAL A 466 5.76 -77.20 33.81
C VAL A 466 4.29 -77.43 33.23
N PRO A 467 3.62 -78.63 33.16
CA PRO A 467 3.04 -79.07 31.88
C PRO A 467 1.56 -79.61 31.86
N ALA A 468 1.13 -80.04 30.66
CA ALA A 468 0.25 -81.19 30.37
C ALA A 468 -1.27 -81.12 30.75
N PRO A 469 -2.13 -82.04 30.21
CA PRO A 469 -1.90 -83.06 29.19
C PRO A 469 -2.82 -82.97 27.94
N SER A 470 -2.45 -83.70 26.89
CA SER A 470 -3.28 -83.92 25.69
C SER A 470 -4.40 -84.94 25.92
N GLY A 471 -5.52 -84.78 25.22
CA GLY A 471 -6.49 -85.84 24.92
C GLY A 471 -6.55 -86.07 23.41
N ALA A 472 -6.63 -87.32 22.96
CA ALA A 472 -6.69 -87.71 21.55
C ALA A 472 -8.06 -88.30 21.21
N ASP A 473 -8.51 -88.12 19.96
CA ASP A 473 -8.93 -89.25 19.12
C ASP A 473 -8.96 -88.88 17.61
N PRO A 474 -8.90 -89.85 16.68
CA PRO A 474 -8.71 -89.60 15.24
C PRO A 474 -9.90 -90.00 14.35
N GLY A 475 -9.81 -89.68 13.05
CA GLY A 475 -10.36 -90.51 11.97
C GLY A 475 -11.32 -89.84 10.99
N GLY A 476 -11.24 -90.21 9.71
CA GLY A 476 -12.23 -89.87 8.68
C GLY A 476 -11.63 -89.39 7.36
N GLY A 477 -11.48 -90.31 6.40
CA GLY A 477 -11.03 -90.04 5.03
C GLY A 477 -12.14 -89.57 4.06
N PRO A 478 -11.83 -89.44 2.75
CA PRO A 478 -12.45 -88.48 1.81
C PRO A 478 -13.33 -89.21 0.75
N PRO A 479 -13.56 -88.78 -0.53
CA PRO A 479 -13.23 -87.51 -1.24
C PRO A 479 -14.35 -86.96 -2.19
N THR A 480 -14.02 -85.88 -2.94
CA THR A 480 -14.21 -85.71 -4.42
C THR A 480 -14.83 -84.39 -4.95
N ASN A 481 -14.31 -83.99 -6.13
CA ASN A 481 -14.85 -83.12 -7.19
C ASN A 481 -14.80 -81.58 -7.02
N LEU A 482 -14.44 -80.78 -8.05
CA LEU A 482 -13.82 -81.06 -9.37
C LEU A 482 -13.32 -79.73 -10.01
N THR A 483 -12.07 -79.69 -10.53
CA THR A 483 -11.57 -78.92 -11.73
C THR A 483 -11.85 -77.40 -11.92
N ALA A 484 -11.04 -76.59 -12.63
CA ALA A 484 -9.90 -76.87 -13.52
C ALA A 484 -8.80 -75.78 -13.46
N ASN A 485 -7.56 -76.17 -13.75
CA ASN A 485 -6.45 -75.26 -14.07
C ASN A 485 -6.61 -74.63 -15.46
N LEU A 486 -6.06 -73.43 -15.66
CA LEU A 486 -5.23 -73.14 -16.83
C LEU A 486 -4.07 -72.19 -16.43
N SER A 487 -2.85 -72.74 -16.41
CA SER A 487 -1.61 -71.97 -16.22
C SER A 487 -0.98 -71.64 -17.57
N LEU A 488 -0.58 -70.39 -17.78
CA LEU A 488 0.29 -69.95 -18.90
C LEU A 488 1.20 -68.80 -18.46
N ASP A 489 2.36 -69.15 -17.91
CA ASP A 489 3.61 -68.37 -18.09
C ASP A 489 4.21 -68.73 -19.47
N PRO A 490 5.17 -67.97 -20.09
CA PRO A 490 6.09 -66.98 -19.51
C PRO A 490 6.20 -65.70 -20.43
N PRO A 491 7.29 -64.90 -20.48
CA PRO A 491 8.46 -64.76 -19.60
C PRO A 491 8.75 -63.32 -19.10
N SER A 492 9.65 -63.27 -18.12
CA SER A 492 10.24 -62.06 -17.55
C SER A 492 11.01 -61.17 -18.55
N ARG A 493 10.50 -59.97 -18.81
CA ARG A 493 11.31 -58.80 -19.21
C ARG A 493 10.93 -57.57 -18.40
N LYS A 494 11.69 -57.31 -17.34
CA LYS A 494 11.53 -56.20 -16.40
C LYS A 494 11.88 -54.85 -17.09
N ARG A 495 11.00 -54.35 -17.96
CA ARG A 495 11.07 -52.99 -18.50
C ARG A 495 10.90 -52.00 -17.35
N ARG A 496 12.01 -51.49 -16.82
CA ARG A 496 12.06 -50.40 -15.84
C ARG A 496 11.52 -49.13 -16.49
N ARG A 497 10.21 -48.93 -16.45
CA ARG A 497 9.58 -47.64 -16.76
C ARG A 497 10.10 -46.67 -15.71
N MET A 498 10.85 -45.65 -16.14
CA MET A 498 11.22 -44.54 -15.26
C MET A 498 9.94 -43.83 -14.85
N VAL A 499 9.52 -44.07 -13.60
CA VAL A 499 8.60 -43.19 -12.90
C VAL A 499 9.47 -42.08 -12.33
N ASP A 500 9.41 -40.93 -12.97
CA ASP A 500 9.90 -39.69 -12.39
C ASP A 500 8.99 -39.34 -11.20
N GLY A 501 9.58 -39.12 -10.02
CA GLY A 501 8.87 -39.22 -8.72
C GLY A 501 9.25 -40.45 -7.88
N GLY A 502 10.49 -40.91 -7.97
CA GLY A 502 11.03 -41.93 -7.06
C GLY A 502 11.12 -41.42 -5.62
N PHE A 503 10.49 -42.17 -4.70
CA PHE A 503 10.58 -42.02 -3.25
C PHE A 503 12.04 -41.83 -2.80
N VAL A 504 12.42 -40.62 -2.40
CA VAL A 504 13.74 -40.37 -1.81
C VAL A 504 13.72 -40.98 -0.42
N GLY A 505 14.53 -42.01 -0.20
CA GLY A 505 14.57 -42.70 1.09
C GLY A 505 14.92 -41.74 2.21
N VAL A 506 14.04 -41.63 3.21
CA VAL A 506 14.32 -40.89 4.46
C VAL A 506 15.29 -41.72 5.29
N GLY A 507 16.59 -41.55 5.04
CA GLY A 507 17.67 -42.19 5.77
C GLY A 507 18.75 -41.16 6.11
N GLY A 508 18.84 -40.79 7.40
CA GLY A 508 19.76 -39.78 7.91
C GLY A 508 19.30 -38.34 7.68
N GLY A 509 19.59 -37.45 8.63
CA GLY A 509 19.21 -36.04 8.55
C GLY A 509 19.94 -35.32 7.41
N GLY A 510 19.18 -34.72 6.49
CA GLY A 510 19.70 -33.91 5.40
C GLY A 510 18.61 -33.39 4.47
N LEU A 511 18.95 -32.35 3.70
CA LEU A 511 18.15 -31.88 2.56
C LEU A 511 18.20 -32.92 1.42
N PRO A 512 17.13 -33.09 0.63
CA PRO A 512 17.12 -34.07 -0.45
C PRO A 512 18.17 -33.74 -1.52
N ASP A 513 19.02 -34.70 -1.86
CA ASP A 513 20.14 -34.52 -2.80
C ASP A 513 19.71 -33.99 -4.18
N ARG A 514 18.51 -34.38 -4.63
CA ARG A 514 17.81 -33.85 -5.81
C ARG A 514 16.30 -33.88 -5.59
N GLY A 515 15.60 -32.91 -6.18
CA GLY A 515 14.13 -32.84 -6.19
C GLY A 515 13.62 -31.42 -6.00
N TYR A 516 12.31 -31.28 -5.76
CA TYR A 516 11.69 -30.01 -5.41
C TYR A 516 10.61 -30.19 -4.34
N TRP A 517 10.33 -29.13 -3.59
CA TRP A 517 9.11 -29.01 -2.77
C TRP A 517 8.16 -27.98 -3.38
N LEU A 518 6.86 -28.20 -3.19
CA LEU A 518 5.80 -27.26 -3.55
C LEU A 518 5.51 -26.38 -2.34
N VAL A 519 5.91 -25.11 -2.38
CA VAL A 519 5.70 -24.19 -1.25
C VAL A 519 4.30 -23.60 -1.33
N ARG A 520 3.46 -23.88 -0.32
CA ARG A 520 2.10 -23.35 -0.20
C ARG A 520 2.13 -21.86 0.15
N THR A 521 2.93 -21.54 1.18
CA THR A 521 3.23 -20.18 1.64
C THR A 521 4.65 -20.13 2.20
N GLY A 522 5.41 -19.10 1.82
CA GLY A 522 6.75 -18.84 2.35
C GLY A 522 6.92 -17.37 2.73
N GLN A 523 7.66 -17.12 3.80
CA GLN A 523 8.08 -15.79 4.26
C GLN A 523 9.59 -15.64 4.06
N TRP A 524 10.01 -14.57 3.38
CA TRP A 524 11.38 -14.40 2.87
C TRP A 524 11.90 -13.00 3.19
N ARG A 525 13.10 -12.90 3.77
CA ARG A 525 13.87 -11.64 3.79
C ARG A 525 14.63 -11.51 2.48
N LEU A 526 14.66 -10.32 1.88
CA LEU A 526 15.35 -10.09 0.61
C LEU A 526 16.71 -9.44 0.88
N LYS A 527 17.80 -10.18 0.57
CA LYS A 527 19.17 -9.69 0.63
C LYS A 527 19.69 -9.36 -0.78
N ILE A 528 20.31 -8.21 -0.91
CA ILE A 528 21.06 -7.78 -2.10
C ILE A 528 22.55 -8.04 -1.82
N GLN A 529 23.26 -8.63 -2.79
CA GLN A 529 24.69 -8.91 -2.68
C GLN A 529 25.36 -9.02 -4.07
N GLY A 530 26.68 -8.99 -4.11
CA GLY A 530 27.48 -9.21 -5.31
C GLY A 530 27.42 -10.65 -5.82
N ALA A 531 27.25 -10.80 -7.13
CA ALA A 531 27.21 -12.10 -7.80
C ALA A 531 28.60 -12.75 -7.80
N LYS A 532 28.75 -13.86 -7.07
CA LYS A 532 30.02 -14.56 -6.83
C LYS A 532 30.68 -15.18 -8.09
N ASN A 533 30.02 -15.14 -9.24
CA ASN A 533 30.45 -15.81 -10.48
C ASN A 533 31.23 -14.90 -11.46
N GLY A 534 32.09 -14.01 -10.94
CA GLY A 534 33.19 -13.40 -11.69
C GLY A 534 32.86 -12.30 -12.72
N LYS A 535 31.62 -11.77 -12.76
CA LYS A 535 31.25 -10.64 -13.64
C LYS A 535 30.39 -9.56 -12.95
N GLY A 536 30.90 -8.97 -11.86
CA GLY A 536 30.52 -7.63 -11.35
C GLY A 536 29.04 -7.29 -11.12
N GLY A 537 28.12 -8.25 -11.20
CA GLY A 537 26.68 -8.04 -11.11
C GLY A 537 26.15 -8.07 -9.69
N VAL A 538 24.91 -7.63 -9.51
CA VAL A 538 24.18 -7.67 -8.24
C VAL A 538 23.09 -8.75 -8.35
N GLU A 539 22.93 -9.58 -7.32
CA GLU A 539 21.87 -10.59 -7.22
C GLU A 539 20.95 -10.32 -6.02
N CYS A 540 19.66 -10.64 -6.16
CA CYS A 540 18.70 -10.66 -5.06
C CYS A 540 18.54 -12.11 -4.55
N VAL A 541 18.76 -12.32 -3.26
CA VAL A 541 18.71 -13.62 -2.58
C VAL A 541 17.56 -13.63 -1.57
N LEU A 542 16.72 -14.65 -1.65
CA LEU A 542 15.62 -14.85 -0.70
C LEU A 542 16.12 -15.72 0.47
N VAL A 543 16.22 -15.12 1.65
CA VAL A 543 16.58 -15.79 2.90
C VAL A 543 15.29 -16.24 3.59
N ALA A 544 15.14 -17.55 3.78
CA ALA A 544 13.91 -18.13 4.30
C ALA A 544 13.71 -17.84 5.79
N VAL A 545 12.53 -17.32 6.15
CA VAL A 545 12.11 -17.12 7.55
C VAL A 545 11.21 -18.25 7.99
N LYS A 546 10.17 -18.54 7.19
CA LYS A 546 9.19 -19.58 7.46
C LYS A 546 8.69 -20.17 6.15
N ILE A 547 8.57 -21.49 6.07
CA ILE A 547 8.12 -22.21 4.87
C ILE A 547 7.06 -23.23 5.28
N ASP A 548 5.89 -23.17 4.64
CA ASP A 548 4.90 -24.26 4.61
C ASP A 548 4.94 -24.90 3.21
N ALA A 549 5.35 -26.17 3.14
CA ALA A 549 5.63 -26.86 1.90
C ALA A 549 5.12 -28.32 1.88
N LEU A 550 5.04 -28.85 0.67
CA LEU A 550 4.64 -30.22 0.37
C LEU A 550 5.78 -30.90 -0.40
N SER A 551 6.08 -32.15 -0.09
CA SER A 551 7.18 -32.92 -0.70
C SER A 551 6.99 -33.23 -2.18
N GLY A 552 5.76 -33.13 -2.69
CA GLY A 552 5.44 -33.26 -4.12
C GLY A 552 3.94 -33.28 -4.40
N GLU A 553 3.58 -33.58 -5.65
CA GLU A 553 2.16 -33.64 -6.08
C GLU A 553 1.35 -34.73 -5.35
N HIS A 554 1.95 -35.79 -4.85
CA HIS A 554 1.23 -36.79 -4.05
C HIS A 554 0.72 -36.20 -2.72
N ALA A 555 1.62 -35.66 -1.90
CA ALA A 555 1.26 -34.99 -0.65
C ALA A 555 0.33 -33.78 -0.87
N ARG A 556 0.46 -33.07 -2.00
CA ARG A 556 -0.48 -32.02 -2.40
C ARG A 556 -1.89 -32.54 -2.64
N ASN A 557 -2.03 -33.70 -3.29
CA ASN A 557 -3.34 -34.30 -3.54
C ASN A 557 -3.93 -34.91 -2.25
N GLU A 558 -3.08 -35.48 -1.38
CA GLU A 558 -3.48 -35.96 -0.04
C GLU A 558 -3.97 -34.82 0.87
N ALA A 559 -3.32 -33.66 0.83
CA ALA A 559 -3.70 -32.47 1.59
C ALA A 559 -4.99 -31.77 1.10
N ARG A 560 -5.60 -32.22 -0.01
CA ARG A 560 -6.87 -31.66 -0.51
C ARG A 560 -8.06 -32.34 0.16
N GLY A 561 -8.76 -31.57 1.00
CA GLY A 561 -10.14 -31.91 1.34
C GLY A 561 -11.03 -31.84 0.09
N PHE A 562 -12.05 -32.70 0.03
CA PHE A 562 -13.16 -32.51 -0.89
C PHE A 562 -13.89 -31.21 -0.53
N LEU A 563 -14.45 -30.53 -1.55
CA LEU A 563 -15.44 -29.49 -1.29
C LEU A 563 -16.60 -30.14 -0.53
N SER A 564 -17.02 -29.52 0.59
CA SER A 564 -18.01 -30.10 1.50
C SER A 564 -19.28 -30.51 0.76
N SER A 565 -19.70 -31.75 1.00
CA SER A 565 -21.07 -32.22 0.74
C SER A 565 -22.05 -31.57 1.72
#